data_AF-A0A840QB41-F1
#
_entry.id   AF-A0A840QB41-F1
#
_cell.length_a   1.000
_cell.length_b   1.000
_cell.length_c   1.000
_cell.angle_alpha   90.00
_cell.angle_beta   90.00
_cell.angle_gamma   90.00
#
_symmetry.space_group_name_H-M   'P 1'
#
loop_
_entity.id
_entity.type
_entity.pdbx_description
1 polymer ?
#
loop_
_entity_poly.entity_id
_entity_poly.type
_entity_poly.pdbx_seq_one_letter_code
_entity_poly.pdbx_strand_id
1 'polypeptide(L)' 'MDLITRCSDLPYEQLCEEIHIAGRARKEALGRGATADVEVAESVLNWFLDELADRLRQGPHREARPRGEAVPQ' A
#
# COMPACT_ATOMS: atom_id res chain seq x y z
N MET A 1 -14.30 -6.14 9.71
CA MET A 1 -12.83 -5.99 9.70
C MET A 1 -12.54 -5.08 8.52
N ASP A 2 -12.33 -3.79 8.79
CA ASP A 2 -12.15 -2.78 7.76
C ASP A 2 -10.85 -3.03 6.99
N LEU A 3 -10.97 -3.54 5.77
CA LEU A 3 -9.87 -3.58 4.80
C LEU A 3 -9.42 -2.15 4.43
N ILE A 4 -10.34 -1.18 4.51
CA ILE A 4 -10.14 0.22 4.11
C ILE A 4 -9.20 0.98 5.08
N THR A 5 -9.07 0.56 6.34
CA THR A 5 -8.36 1.32 7.37
C THR A 5 -6.83 1.21 7.34
N ARG A 6 -6.19 0.43 6.43
CA ARG A 6 -4.79 0.00 6.68
C ARG A 6 -3.70 0.45 5.69
N CYS A 7 -4.00 0.82 4.45
CA CYS A 7 -2.91 1.16 3.50
C CYS A 7 -2.11 2.40 3.91
N SER A 8 -2.80 3.41 4.45
CA SER A 8 -2.18 4.68 4.87
C SER A 8 -1.21 4.53 6.04
N ASP A 9 -1.35 3.45 6.82
CA ASP A 9 -0.55 3.18 8.02
C ASP A 9 0.65 2.27 7.74
N LEU A 10 0.72 1.65 6.56
CA LEU A 10 1.84 0.78 6.19
C LEU A 10 3.13 1.60 6.03
N PRO A 11 4.26 1.18 6.64
CA PRO A 11 5.59 1.66 6.27
C PRO A 11 5.87 1.50 4.76
N TYR A 12 6.80 2.29 4.22
CA TYR A 12 7.13 2.26 2.80
C TYR A 12 7.52 0.85 2.31
N GLU A 13 8.35 0.15 3.07
CA GLU A 13 8.83 -1.19 2.74
C GLU A 13 7.68 -2.19 2.70
N GLN A 14 6.76 -2.13 3.67
CA GLN A 14 5.58 -3.00 3.70
C GLN A 14 4.61 -2.69 2.57
N LEU A 15 4.41 -1.41 2.23
CA LEU A 15 3.62 -1.03 1.05
C LEU A 15 4.21 -1.63 -0.23
N CYS A 16 5.53 -1.59 -0.40
CA CYS A 16 6.21 -2.23 -1.53
C CYS A 16 6.05 -3.76 -1.54
N GLU A 17 6.11 -4.42 -0.37
CA GLU A 17 5.87 -5.86 -0.26
C GLU A 17 4.45 -6.24 -0.66
N GLU A 18 3.45 -5.50 -0.19
CA GLU A 18 2.03 -5.73 -0.53
C GLU A 18 1.77 -5.53 -2.04
N ILE A 19 2.39 -4.52 -2.67
CA ILE A 19 2.36 -4.35 -4.13
C ILE A 19 2.92 -5.59 -4.85
N HIS A 20 4.05 -6.13 -4.39
CA HIS A 20 4.63 -7.34 -4.96
C HIS A 20 3.72 -8.57 -4.78
N ILE A 21 3.08 -8.71 -3.62
CA ILE A 21 2.15 -9.81 -3.32
C ILE A 21 0.93 -9.72 -4.25
N ALA A 22 0.29 -8.55 -4.34
CA ALA A 22 -0.87 -8.33 -5.21
C ALA A 22 -0.53 -8.56 -6.69
N GLY A 23 0.64 -8.09 -7.14
CA GLY A 23 1.13 -8.32 -8.51
C GLY A 23 1.35 -9.81 -8.82
N ARG A 24 1.84 -10.58 -7.85
CA ARG A 24 2.00 -12.05 -7.98
C ARG A 24 0.64 -12.74 -8.06
N ALA A 25 -0.28 -12.40 -7.16
CA ALA A 25 -1.64 -12.95 -7.15
C ALA A 25 -2.34 -12.71 -8.50
N ARG A 26 -2.23 -11.49 -9.06
CA ARG A 26 -2.74 -11.19 -10.40
C ARG A 26 -2.12 -12.07 -11.48
N LYS A 27 -0.80 -12.24 -11.47
CA LYS A 27 -0.09 -13.07 -12.46
C LYS A 27 -0.54 -14.53 -12.39
N GLU A 28 -0.73 -15.06 -11.18
CA GLU A 28 -1.21 -16.43 -10.98
C GLU A 28 -2.67 -16.58 -11.43
N ALA A 29 -3.55 -15.62 -11.11
CA ALA A 29 -4.94 -15.63 -11.54
C ALA A 29 -5.06 -15.59 -13.07
N LEU A 30 -4.25 -14.76 -13.74
CA LEU A 30 -4.15 -14.71 -15.20
C LEU A 30 -3.71 -16.07 -15.77
N GLY A 31 -2.69 -16.69 -15.18
CA GLY A 31 -2.21 -18.01 -15.61
C GLY A 31 -3.25 -19.12 -15.47
N ARG A 32 -4.21 -18.97 -14.56
CA ARG A 32 -5.33 -19.91 -14.34
C ARG A 32 -6.58 -19.57 -15.13
N GLY A 33 -6.63 -18.41 -15.81
CA GLY A 33 -7.82 -17.91 -16.49
C GLY A 33 -8.95 -17.51 -15.53
N ALA A 34 -8.66 -17.23 -14.27
CA ALA A 34 -9.63 -16.88 -13.24
C ALA A 34 -9.92 -15.37 -13.26
N THR A 35 -10.76 -14.92 -14.20
CA THR A 35 -11.03 -13.49 -14.45
C THR A 35 -11.50 -12.71 -13.22
N ALA A 36 -12.36 -13.29 -12.38
CA ALA A 36 -12.80 -12.63 -11.15
C ALA A 36 -11.65 -12.38 -10.16
N ASP A 37 -10.73 -13.35 -10.02
CA ASP A 37 -9.56 -13.21 -9.14
C ASP A 37 -8.57 -12.19 -9.70
N VAL A 38 -8.46 -12.08 -11.03
CA VAL A 38 -7.66 -11.05 -11.70
C VAL A 38 -8.22 -9.67 -11.37
N GLU A 39 -9.52 -9.44 -11.52
CA GLU A 39 -10.16 -8.14 -11.26
C GLU A 39 -9.99 -7.72 -9.79
N VAL A 40 -10.11 -8.66 -8.85
CA VAL A 40 -9.88 -8.40 -7.43
C VAL A 40 -8.41 -8.04 -7.17
N ALA A 41 -7.47 -8.84 -7.69
CA ALA A 41 -6.04 -8.58 -7.51
C ALA A 41 -5.61 -7.25 -8.16
N GLU A 42 -6.17 -6.89 -9.31
CA GLU A 42 -5.95 -5.60 -9.96
C GLU A 42 -6.50 -4.43 -9.16
N SER A 43 -7.70 -4.56 -8.61
CA SER A 43 -8.30 -3.52 -7.77
C SER A 43 -7.45 -3.24 -6.53
N VAL A 44 -6.97 -4.30 -5.88
CA VAL A 44 -6.07 -4.20 -4.71
C VAL A 44 -4.72 -3.60 -5.12
N LEU A 45 -4.13 -4.05 -6.22
CA LEU A 45 -2.85 -3.54 -6.71
C LEU A 45 -2.92 -2.05 -7.06
N ASN A 46 -3.97 -1.62 -7.76
CA ASN A 46 -4.18 -0.21 -8.12
C ASN A 46 -4.28 0.66 -6.86
N TRP A 47 -4.99 0.19 -5.84
CA TRP A 47 -5.11 0.94 -4.60
C TRP A 47 -3.75 1.17 -3.90
N PHE A 48 -2.88 0.15 -3.84
CA PHE A 48 -1.54 0.33 -3.26
C PHE A 48 -0.64 1.22 -4.12
N LEU A 49 -0.76 1.14 -5.46
CA LEU A 49 0.00 1.99 -6.38
C LEU A 49 -0.40 3.46 -6.27
N ASP A 50 -1.69 3.74 -6.07
CA ASP A 50 -2.19 5.10 -5.83
C ASP A 50 -1.63 5.67 -4.53
N GLU A 51 -1.65 4.90 -3.44
CA GLU A 51 -1.05 5.31 -2.15
C GLU A 51 0.46 5.58 -2.30
N LEU A 52 1.19 4.71 -3.01
CA LEU A 52 2.62 4.92 -3.29
C LEU A 52 2.84 6.21 -4.09
N ALA A 53 2.03 6.43 -5.14
CA ALA A 53 2.12 7.62 -5.97
C ALA A 53 1.82 8.89 -5.17
N ASP A 54 0.83 8.85 -4.27
CA ASP A 54 0.49 9.95 -3.38
C ASP A 54 1.65 10.28 -2.43
N ARG A 55 2.30 9.27 -1.84
CA ARG A 55 3.49 9.46 -0.97
C ARG A 55 4.65 10.07 -1.73
N LEU A 56 4.94 9.57 -2.94
CA LEU A 56 6.01 10.11 -3.78
C LEU A 56 5.74 11.57 -4.18
N ARG A 57 4.48 11.93 -4.46
CA ARG A 57 4.07 13.32 -4.73
C ARG A 57 4.20 14.25 -3.50
N GLN A 58 3.99 13.71 -2.30
CA GLN A 58 4.14 14.47 -1.04
C GLN A 58 5.61 14.71 -0.65
N GLY A 59 6.56 13.96 -1.24
CA GLY A 59 7.98 14.05 -0.92
C GLY A 59 8.31 13.58 0.51
N PRO A 60 9.56 13.75 0.97
CA PRO A 60 10.03 13.26 2.28
C PRO A 60 9.36 13.93 3.51
N HIS A 61 8.37 14.80 3.32
CA HIS A 61 7.79 15.62 4.39
C HIS A 61 6.85 14.88 5.36
N ARG A 62 6.49 13.61 5.13
CA ARG A 62 5.55 12.88 5.99
C ARG A 62 6.20 11.97 7.04
N GLU A 63 7.51 11.74 6.98
CA GLU A 63 8.21 10.91 8.00
C GLU A 63 8.57 11.69 9.28
N ALA A 64 8.51 13.02 9.27
CA ALA A 64 8.83 13.83 10.44
C ALA A 64 7.55 14.35 11.11
N ARG A 65 6.85 13.48 11.85
CA ARG A 65 6.12 13.94 13.02
C ARG A 65 6.86 13.42 14.25
N PRO A 66 7.80 14.20 14.84
CA PRO A 66 8.32 13.88 16.15
C PRO A 66 7.11 13.85 17.08
N ARG A 67 6.87 12.71 17.72
CA ARG A 67 5.99 12.64 18.88
C ARG A 67 6.57 13.65 19.87
N GLY A 68 5.85 14.75 20.07
CA GLY A 68 6.20 15.70 21.10
C GLY A 68 6.17 14.97 22.43
N GLU A 69 7.34 14.71 22.99
CA GLU A 69 7.51 14.74 24.44
C GLU A 69 8.39 15.94 24.76
N ALA A 70 7.74 16.88 25.44
CA ALA A 70 8.25 18.17 25.81
C ALA A 70 9.50 18.04 26.67
N VAL A 71 10.49 18.89 26.38
CA VAL A 71 11.63 19.16 27.26
C VAL A 71 11.11 19.85 28.53
N PRO A 72 11.31 19.30 29.74
CA PRO A 72 11.18 20.08 30.96
C PRO A 72 12.42 20.96 31.13
N GLN A 73 12.22 22.25 31.40
CA GLN A 73 13.25 23.20 31.79
C GLN A 73 13.75 22.95 33.22
#